data_AF-A0A6C0K0M9-F1
#
_entry.id   AF-A0A6C0K0M9-F1
#
_cell.length_a   1.000
_cell.length_b   1.000
_cell.length_c   1.000
_cell.angle_alpha   90.00
_cell.angle_beta   90.00
_cell.angle_gamma   90.00
#
_symmetry.space_group_name_H-M   'P 1'
#
loop_
_entity.id
_entity.type
_entity.pdbx_description
1 polymer ?
#
loop_
_entity_poly.entity_id
_entity_poly.type
_entity_poly.pdbx_seq_one_letter_code
_entity_poly.pdbx_strand_id
1 'polypeptide(L)'
;MISTISNTQKSEQVSIVTNIKHKVVYSFRFTMFLLIRLVYYVMYEYGIWEKPPPPTTITTLSDDYIKLQTSKFLASYDKYSQDSFNENIEKCFYDKKLHALAVEEAENELEKTWRRRIMFENTPRGNVIMYYDAYKQGFVYYSDASNMPYFLINAVVMKYVVLYRCRDFFIDNQLTPENKHSPLLAINTKPEEPSRDTPAEKPTEKTPALKSSAFAKLKNYNTISGKLNTPNKIDQSEKNDNEKTDEKKYIRNKIIYSGKISNFSLLQTPKVVKHVAFSSDLLDGLKANSEVQNRVFSYKDFKKLKDKQTEAGAESEAQ
;
A
#
# COMPACT_ATOMS: atom_id res chain seq x y z
N MET A 1 -58.20 69.37 -38.95
CA MET A 1 -57.62 68.26 -39.74
C MET A 1 -56.18 68.53 -40.20
N ILE A 2 -55.85 69.72 -40.70
CA ILE A 2 -54.50 70.03 -41.23
C ILE A 2 -53.41 70.05 -40.13
N SER A 3 -53.72 70.51 -38.92
CA SER A 3 -52.77 70.51 -37.79
C SER A 3 -52.44 69.11 -37.26
N THR A 4 -53.39 68.18 -37.32
CA THR A 4 -53.20 66.78 -36.90
C THR A 4 -52.26 66.05 -37.85
N ILE A 5 -52.42 66.25 -39.17
CA ILE A 5 -51.57 65.63 -40.21
C ILE A 5 -50.11 66.12 -40.12
N SER A 6 -49.90 67.41 -39.84
CA SER A 6 -48.55 67.98 -39.68
C SER A 6 -47.80 67.40 -38.47
N ASN A 7 -48.52 67.17 -37.35
CA ASN A 7 -47.92 66.57 -36.15
C ASN A 7 -47.59 65.08 -36.34
N THR A 8 -48.43 64.32 -37.07
CA THR A 8 -48.14 62.91 -37.39
C THR A 8 -46.90 62.79 -38.29
N GLN A 9 -46.79 63.62 -39.32
CA GLN A 9 -45.61 63.64 -40.21
C GLN A 9 -44.32 64.01 -39.45
N LYS A 10 -44.39 64.93 -38.48
CA LYS A 10 -43.24 65.31 -37.64
C LYS A 10 -42.84 64.17 -36.68
N SER A 11 -43.82 63.45 -36.12
CA SER A 11 -43.55 62.29 -35.25
C SER A 11 -42.91 61.12 -35.99
N GLU A 12 -43.31 60.90 -37.24
CA GLU A 12 -42.80 59.85 -38.11
C GLU A 12 -41.35 60.15 -38.53
N GLN A 13 -41.06 61.39 -38.91
CA GLN A 13 -39.69 61.87 -39.19
C GLN A 13 -38.76 61.75 -37.98
N VAL A 14 -39.22 62.08 -36.76
CA VAL A 14 -38.43 61.92 -35.53
C VAL A 14 -38.13 60.44 -35.28
N SER A 15 -39.07 59.53 -35.52
CA SER A 15 -38.86 58.07 -35.38
C SER A 15 -37.85 57.49 -36.37
N ILE A 16 -37.79 58.05 -37.59
CA ILE A 16 -36.85 57.61 -38.63
C ILE A 16 -35.43 58.04 -38.25
N VAL A 17 -35.27 59.28 -37.78
CA VAL A 17 -33.98 59.83 -37.36
C VAL A 17 -33.44 59.09 -36.12
N THR A 18 -34.28 58.74 -35.14
CA THR A 18 -33.83 57.95 -33.99
C THR A 18 -33.42 56.53 -34.38
N ASN A 19 -34.14 55.87 -35.29
CA ASN A 19 -33.77 54.56 -35.81
C ASN A 19 -32.44 54.58 -36.59
N ILE A 20 -32.18 55.63 -37.39
CA ILE A 20 -30.91 55.79 -38.10
C ILE A 20 -29.76 56.00 -37.10
N LYS A 21 -29.95 56.83 -36.07
CA LYS A 21 -28.95 57.03 -35.00
C LYS A 21 -28.65 55.73 -34.27
N HIS A 22 -29.66 54.93 -33.92
CA HIS A 22 -29.47 53.62 -33.31
C HIS A 22 -28.68 52.65 -34.19
N LYS A 23 -28.98 52.60 -35.50
CA LYS A 23 -28.25 51.76 -36.46
C LYS A 23 -26.78 52.16 -36.61
N VAL A 24 -26.50 53.47 -36.65
CA VAL A 24 -25.12 53.99 -36.73
C VAL A 24 -24.34 53.69 -35.45
N VAL A 25 -24.94 53.90 -34.27
CA VAL A 25 -24.32 53.59 -32.98
C VAL A 25 -24.06 52.08 -32.85
N TYR A 26 -25.00 51.24 -33.29
CA TYR A 26 -24.83 49.79 -33.29
C TYR A 26 -23.71 49.35 -34.22
N SER A 27 -23.66 49.89 -35.44
CA SER A 27 -22.60 49.63 -36.41
C SER A 27 -21.22 50.01 -35.85
N PHE A 28 -21.11 51.19 -35.23
CA PHE A 28 -19.88 51.64 -34.58
C PHE A 28 -19.45 50.74 -33.41
N ARG A 29 -20.39 50.30 -32.58
CA ARG A 29 -20.11 49.35 -31.49
C ARG A 29 -19.66 47.99 -32.03
N PHE A 30 -20.27 47.54 -33.12
CA PHE A 30 -19.93 46.28 -33.77
C PHE A 30 -18.53 46.32 -34.40
N THR A 31 -18.16 47.42 -35.08
CA THR A 31 -16.81 47.57 -35.63
C THR A 31 -15.75 47.69 -34.54
N MET A 32 -16.03 48.42 -33.45
CA MET A 32 -15.15 48.47 -32.27
C MET A 32 -14.96 47.08 -31.64
N PHE A 33 -16.02 46.28 -31.54
CA PHE A 33 -15.92 44.91 -31.04
C PHE A 33 -15.04 44.03 -31.94
N LEU A 34 -15.17 44.14 -33.27
CA LEU A 34 -14.31 43.41 -34.21
C LEU A 34 -12.85 43.85 -34.11
N LEU A 35 -12.58 45.15 -33.94
CA LEU A 35 -11.23 45.68 -33.73
C LEU A 35 -10.61 45.15 -32.43
N ILE A 36 -11.34 45.15 -31.32
CA ILE A 36 -10.87 44.58 -30.05
C ILE A 36 -10.55 43.10 -30.19
N ARG A 37 -11.39 42.34 -30.91
CA ARG A 37 -11.15 40.91 -31.16
C ARG A 37 -9.93 40.68 -32.05
N LEU A 38 -9.72 41.53 -33.06
CA LEU A 38 -8.53 41.50 -33.92
C LEU A 38 -7.27 41.80 -33.11
N VAL A 39 -7.29 42.83 -32.27
CA VAL A 39 -6.17 43.17 -31.37
C VAL A 39 -5.87 42.00 -30.42
N TYR A 40 -6.90 41.38 -29.83
CA TYR A 40 -6.72 40.21 -28.97
C TYR A 40 -6.11 39.02 -29.72
N TYR A 41 -6.55 38.75 -30.96
CA TYR A 41 -5.99 37.70 -31.80
C TYR A 41 -4.51 37.96 -32.13
N VAL A 42 -4.19 39.20 -32.50
CA VAL A 42 -2.82 39.64 -32.77
C VAL A 42 -1.96 39.50 -31.50
N MET A 43 -2.42 39.99 -30.35
CA MET A 43 -1.69 39.84 -29.06
C MET A 43 -1.46 38.38 -28.67
N TYR A 44 -2.39 37.48 -29.03
CA TYR A 44 -2.26 36.04 -28.80
C TYR A 44 -1.20 35.40 -29.71
N GLU A 45 -1.17 35.74 -31.01
CA GLU A 45 -0.15 35.26 -31.96
C GLU A 45 1.26 35.74 -31.61
N TYR A 46 1.39 37.00 -31.16
CA TYR A 46 2.67 37.57 -30.72
C TYR A 46 3.10 37.13 -29.31
N GLY A 47 2.34 36.25 -28.64
CA GLY A 47 2.69 35.71 -27.32
C GLY A 47 2.70 36.75 -26.18
N ILE A 48 2.14 37.94 -26.40
CA ILE A 48 2.06 39.02 -25.41
C ILE A 48 1.00 38.69 -24.35
N TRP A 49 0.03 37.86 -24.70
CA TRP A 49 -1.01 37.38 -23.81
C TRP A 49 -0.90 35.87 -23.60
N GLU A 50 -0.25 35.45 -22.51
CA GLU A 50 -0.27 34.05 -22.09
C GLU A 50 -1.70 33.68 -21.66
N LYS A 51 -2.20 32.53 -22.12
CA LYS A 51 -3.44 31.96 -21.59
C LYS A 51 -3.24 31.79 -20.08
N PRO A 52 -4.19 32.23 -19.22
CA PRO A 52 -4.10 31.94 -17.81
C PRO A 52 -3.95 30.42 -17.67
N PRO A 53 -2.99 29.94 -16.85
CA PRO A 53 -2.81 28.51 -16.69
C PRO A 53 -4.16 27.91 -16.26
N PRO A 54 -4.55 26.74 -16.81
CA PRO A 54 -5.77 26.09 -16.38
C PRO A 54 -5.70 25.90 -14.85
N PRO A 55 -6.83 26.02 -14.13
CA PRO A 55 -6.83 25.83 -12.69
C PRO A 55 -6.24 24.45 -12.37
N THR A 56 -5.23 24.43 -11.50
CA THR A 56 -4.56 23.20 -11.10
C THR A 56 -5.57 22.25 -10.47
N THR A 57 -5.77 21.09 -11.08
CA THR A 57 -6.67 20.07 -10.55
C THR A 57 -5.88 19.14 -9.62
N ILE A 58 -6.52 18.56 -8.60
CA ILE A 58 -5.85 17.60 -7.69
C ILE A 58 -5.16 16.43 -8.41
N THR A 59 -5.68 16.02 -9.58
CA THR A 59 -5.09 14.99 -10.43
C THR A 59 -3.75 15.45 -11.00
N THR A 60 -3.67 16.69 -11.51
CA THR A 60 -2.42 17.21 -12.11
C THR A 60 -1.32 17.34 -11.05
N LEU A 61 -1.67 17.77 -9.83
CA LEU A 61 -0.72 17.83 -8.71
C LEU A 61 -0.19 16.44 -8.30
N SER A 62 -1.06 15.43 -8.34
CA SER A 62 -0.68 14.05 -8.04
C SER A 62 0.28 13.49 -9.10
N ASP A 63 0.01 13.76 -10.37
CA ASP A 63 0.84 13.31 -11.49
C ASP A 63 2.23 13.98 -11.47
N ASP A 64 2.29 15.28 -11.15
CA ASP A 64 3.55 16.01 -11.03
C ASP A 64 4.39 15.48 -9.85
N TYR A 65 3.75 15.17 -8.72
CA TYR A 65 4.40 14.52 -7.60
C TYR A 65 4.96 13.14 -8.00
N ILE A 66 4.18 12.32 -8.71
CA ILE A 66 4.62 11.00 -9.18
C ILE A 66 5.85 11.15 -10.08
N LYS A 67 5.80 12.04 -11.08
CA LYS A 67 6.93 12.31 -11.97
C LYS A 67 8.19 12.73 -11.21
N LEU A 68 8.04 13.60 -10.20
CA LEU A 68 9.15 14.07 -9.38
C LEU A 68 9.81 12.93 -8.57
N GLN A 69 9.01 12.03 -7.97
CA GLN A 69 9.59 10.90 -7.22
C GLN A 69 10.20 9.86 -8.16
N THR A 70 9.56 9.60 -9.30
CA THR A 70 10.10 8.69 -10.32
C THR A 70 11.45 9.18 -10.84
N SER A 71 11.60 10.47 -11.16
CA SER A 71 12.88 10.99 -11.66
C SER A 71 13.99 10.90 -10.61
N LYS A 72 13.69 11.17 -9.34
CA LYS A 72 14.63 10.98 -8.21
C LYS A 72 15.04 9.52 -8.04
N PHE A 73 14.09 8.60 -8.18
CA PHE A 73 14.34 7.17 -8.07
C PHE A 73 15.21 6.66 -9.22
N LEU A 74 14.91 7.04 -10.46
CA LEU A 74 15.73 6.70 -11.63
C LEU A 74 17.15 7.27 -11.52
N ALA A 75 17.28 8.53 -11.10
CA ALA A 75 18.59 9.16 -10.87
C ALA A 75 19.44 8.42 -9.81
N SER A 76 18.80 7.70 -8.88
CA SER A 76 19.52 6.88 -7.88
C SER A 76 20.26 5.68 -8.51
N TYR A 77 19.78 5.17 -9.65
CA TYR A 77 20.42 4.06 -10.38
C TYR A 77 21.62 4.49 -11.20
N ASP A 78 21.70 5.78 -11.55
CA ASP A 78 22.80 6.34 -12.36
C ASP A 78 23.91 6.88 -11.47
N LYS A 79 23.55 7.46 -10.31
CA LYS A 79 24.49 8.10 -9.40
C LYS A 79 25.27 7.11 -8.52
N TYR A 80 24.69 5.97 -8.18
CA TYR A 80 25.26 5.04 -7.20
C TYR A 80 25.28 3.60 -7.75
N SER A 81 26.31 2.85 -7.35
CA SER A 81 26.38 1.40 -7.60
C SER A 81 25.25 0.64 -6.89
N GLN A 82 24.96 -0.59 -7.32
CA GLN A 82 23.97 -1.45 -6.68
C GLN A 82 24.33 -1.79 -5.24
N ASP A 83 25.59 -2.16 -5.01
CA ASP A 83 26.03 -2.65 -3.70
C ASP A 83 26.04 -1.54 -2.64
N SER A 84 26.42 -0.31 -3.02
CA SER A 84 26.48 0.80 -2.06
C SER A 84 25.11 1.35 -1.68
N PHE A 85 24.11 1.16 -2.54
CA PHE A 85 22.76 1.67 -2.27
C PHE A 85 21.93 0.72 -1.41
N ASN A 86 22.38 -0.52 -1.19
CA ASN A 86 21.65 -1.54 -0.43
C ASN A 86 22.36 -1.93 0.88
N GLU A 87 23.37 -1.17 1.31
CA GLU A 87 24.15 -1.42 2.53
C GLU A 87 23.29 -1.57 3.80
N ASN A 88 22.13 -0.92 3.83
CA ASN A 88 21.21 -0.93 4.97
C ASN A 88 20.30 -2.17 5.02
N ILE A 89 20.37 -3.06 4.02
CA ILE A 89 19.62 -4.31 3.98
C ILE A 89 20.47 -5.44 4.57
N GLU A 90 19.93 -6.11 5.58
CA GLU A 90 20.57 -7.26 6.18
C GLU A 90 20.62 -8.45 5.20
N LYS A 91 21.74 -9.17 5.18
CA LYS A 91 21.95 -10.30 4.25
C LYS A 91 20.91 -11.41 4.39
N CYS A 92 20.28 -11.53 5.56
CA CYS A 92 19.23 -12.50 5.83
C CYS A 92 17.99 -12.33 4.93
N PHE A 93 17.73 -11.14 4.39
CA PHE A 93 16.60 -10.94 3.46
C PHE A 93 16.76 -11.71 2.14
N TYR A 94 17.99 -12.01 1.73
CA TYR A 94 18.27 -12.70 0.48
C TYR A 94 18.24 -14.23 0.61
N ASP A 95 18.12 -14.77 1.83
CA ASP A 95 17.93 -16.20 2.06
C ASP A 95 16.63 -16.45 2.82
N LYS A 96 15.69 -17.13 2.15
CA LYS A 96 14.37 -17.41 2.70
C LYS A 96 14.43 -18.20 4.01
N LYS A 97 15.40 -19.09 4.17
CA LYS A 97 15.55 -19.91 5.40
C LYS A 97 16.04 -19.05 6.56
N LEU A 98 17.07 -18.25 6.33
CA LEU A 98 17.63 -17.35 7.35
C LEU A 98 16.62 -16.27 7.75
N HIS A 99 15.88 -15.72 6.78
CA HIS A 99 14.81 -14.78 7.07
C HIS A 99 13.71 -15.39 7.93
N ALA A 100 13.25 -16.62 7.64
CA ALA A 100 12.22 -17.29 8.41
C ALA A 100 12.66 -17.50 9.87
N LEU A 101 13.90 -17.96 10.09
CA LEU A 101 14.48 -18.13 11.42
C LEU A 101 14.59 -16.81 12.18
N ALA A 102 15.13 -15.77 11.54
CA ALA A 102 15.30 -14.45 12.16
C ALA A 102 13.96 -13.79 12.57
N VAL A 103 12.88 -14.16 11.88
CA VAL A 103 11.54 -13.62 12.15
C VAL A 103 10.78 -14.42 13.22
N GLU A 104 11.10 -15.71 13.38
CA GLU A 104 10.50 -16.59 14.40
C GLU A 104 11.00 -16.29 15.82
N GLU A 105 12.21 -15.71 15.95
CA GLU A 105 12.77 -15.33 17.24
C GLU A 105 11.83 -14.41 18.04
N ALA A 106 11.65 -14.74 19.33
CA ALA A 106 10.74 -14.02 20.24
C ALA A 106 11.08 -12.53 20.37
N GLU A 107 12.36 -12.17 20.21
CA GLU A 107 12.83 -10.80 20.12
C GLU A 107 13.30 -10.48 18.69
N ASN A 108 12.36 -10.39 17.76
CA ASN A 108 12.65 -10.06 16.37
C ASN A 108 13.23 -8.62 16.22
N GLU A 109 14.56 -8.50 16.33
CA GLU A 109 15.29 -7.24 16.17
C GLU A 109 15.19 -6.67 14.76
N LEU A 110 15.04 -7.55 13.77
CA LEU A 110 14.91 -7.18 12.37
C LEU A 110 13.58 -6.43 12.14
N GLU A 111 12.47 -6.96 12.65
CA GLU A 111 11.19 -6.26 12.61
C GLU A 111 11.25 -4.94 13.39
N LYS A 112 11.86 -4.91 14.58
CA LYS A 112 12.01 -3.68 15.37
C LYS A 112 12.80 -2.61 14.58
N THR A 113 13.88 -2.99 13.91
CA THR A 113 14.74 -2.09 13.14
C THR A 113 14.00 -1.48 11.96
N TRP A 114 13.31 -2.30 11.16
CA TRP A 114 12.57 -1.83 10.00
C TRP A 114 11.28 -1.07 10.36
N ARG A 115 10.63 -1.45 11.46
CA ARG A 115 9.48 -0.74 12.00
C ARG A 115 9.86 0.67 12.47
N ARG A 116 11.08 0.88 13.01
CA ARG A 116 11.59 2.22 13.42
C ARG A 116 11.88 3.14 12.23
N ARG A 117 12.16 2.60 11.03
CA ARG A 117 12.40 3.36 9.80
C ARG A 117 11.09 3.90 9.23
N ILE A 118 10.47 4.83 9.94
CA ILE A 118 9.19 5.42 9.59
C ILE A 118 9.42 6.64 8.69
N MET A 119 8.71 6.71 7.57
CA MET A 119 8.68 7.90 6.73
C MET A 119 7.30 8.55 6.80
N PHE A 120 7.29 9.87 6.97
CA PHE A 120 6.10 10.71 6.94
C PHE A 120 6.13 11.55 5.67
N GLU A 121 5.10 11.45 4.83
CA GLU A 121 5.01 12.19 3.58
C GLU A 121 3.67 12.88 3.37
N ASN A 122 3.75 14.10 2.87
CA ASN A 122 2.58 14.90 2.50
C ASN A 122 2.32 14.73 1.01
N THR A 123 1.35 13.89 0.64
CA THR A 123 0.95 13.75 -0.76
C THR A 123 -0.19 14.73 -1.08
N PRO A 124 -0.40 15.11 -2.36
CA PRO A 124 -1.48 16.03 -2.74
C PRO A 124 -2.88 15.56 -2.36
N ARG A 125 -3.07 14.25 -2.14
CA ARG A 125 -4.35 13.63 -1.78
C ARG A 125 -4.49 13.38 -0.27
N GLY A 126 -3.40 13.51 0.49
CA GLY A 126 -3.39 13.31 1.95
C GLY A 126 -2.02 12.94 2.49
N ASN A 127 -1.89 12.96 3.81
CA ASN A 127 -0.67 12.53 4.48
C ASN A 127 -0.57 10.99 4.46
N VAL A 128 0.67 10.49 4.44
CA VAL A 128 0.98 9.06 4.43
C VAL A 128 2.12 8.81 5.39
N ILE A 129 1.92 7.87 6.32
CA ILE A 129 2.99 7.30 7.13
C ILE A 129 3.30 5.92 6.56
N MET A 130 4.56 5.64 6.26
CA MET A 130 4.97 4.37 5.67
C MET A 130 6.20 3.81 6.36
N TYR A 131 6.23 2.49 6.55
CA TYR A 131 7.41 1.73 6.96
C TYR A 131 7.42 0.37 6.26
N TYR A 132 8.56 -0.29 6.27
CA TYR A 132 8.68 -1.66 5.75
C TYR A 132 8.42 -2.68 6.86
N ASP A 133 7.50 -3.60 6.62
CA ASP A 133 7.22 -4.72 7.52
C ASP A 133 7.98 -5.94 7.01
N ALA A 134 9.02 -6.32 7.75
CA ALA A 134 9.86 -7.45 7.40
C ALA A 134 9.15 -8.79 7.52
N TYR A 135 8.26 -8.95 8.50
CA TYR A 135 7.47 -10.17 8.66
C TYR A 135 6.58 -10.40 7.43
N LYS A 136 5.91 -9.33 6.97
CA LYS A 136 5.02 -9.41 5.80
C LYS A 136 5.75 -9.24 4.47
N GLN A 137 7.04 -8.91 4.50
CA GLN A 137 7.87 -8.56 3.35
C GLN A 137 7.16 -7.56 2.41
N GLY A 138 6.70 -6.44 2.97
CA GLY A 138 5.94 -5.46 2.22
C GLY A 138 5.87 -4.11 2.90
N PHE A 139 5.52 -3.09 2.13
CA PHE A 139 5.36 -1.73 2.64
C PHE A 139 4.01 -1.59 3.32
N VAL A 140 4.03 -1.18 4.58
CA VAL A 140 2.83 -0.89 5.34
C VAL A 140 2.63 0.63 5.38
N TYR A 141 1.42 1.08 5.08
CA TYR A 141 1.09 2.49 5.11
C TYR A 141 -0.18 2.80 5.92
N TYR A 142 -0.18 3.99 6.49
CA TYR A 142 -1.29 4.60 7.19
C TYR A 142 -1.65 5.90 6.48
N SER A 143 -2.94 6.07 6.20
CA SER A 143 -3.48 7.27 5.57
C SER A 143 -4.94 7.44 5.98
N ASP A 144 -5.39 8.68 6.10
CA ASP A 144 -6.79 8.96 6.41
C ASP A 144 -7.70 8.70 5.20
N ALA A 145 -7.14 8.78 3.99
CA ALA A 145 -7.80 8.38 2.76
C ALA A 145 -7.68 6.85 2.59
N SER A 146 -8.81 6.16 2.65
CA SER A 146 -8.86 4.69 2.50
C SER A 146 -8.58 4.22 1.06
N ASN A 147 -8.83 5.06 0.06
CA ASN A 147 -8.67 4.72 -1.36
C ASN A 147 -7.65 5.64 -2.05
N MET A 148 -6.38 5.35 -1.81
CA MET A 148 -5.25 6.02 -2.47
C MET A 148 -4.85 5.25 -3.74
N PRO A 149 -4.68 5.93 -4.89
CA PRO A 149 -4.30 5.26 -6.13
C PRO A 149 -2.91 4.63 -6.00
N TYR A 150 -2.75 3.43 -6.56
CA TYR A 150 -1.51 2.65 -6.47
C TYR A 150 -0.29 3.46 -6.92
N PHE A 151 -0.35 4.17 -8.06
CA PHE A 151 0.77 4.95 -8.58
C PHE A 151 1.27 6.02 -7.61
N LEU A 152 0.35 6.64 -6.85
CA LEU A 152 0.69 7.65 -5.86
C LEU A 152 1.40 7.01 -4.66
N ILE A 153 0.88 5.89 -4.14
CA ILE A 153 1.56 5.18 -3.05
C ILE A 153 2.88 4.57 -3.52
N ASN A 154 2.97 4.12 -4.78
CA ASN A 154 4.20 3.64 -5.38
C ASN A 154 5.27 4.73 -5.45
N ALA A 155 4.87 5.99 -5.74
CA ALA A 155 5.75 7.15 -5.66
C ALA A 155 6.25 7.42 -4.23
N VAL A 156 5.40 7.20 -3.23
CA VAL A 156 5.81 7.24 -1.81
C VAL A 156 6.80 6.11 -1.48
N VAL A 157 6.59 4.90 -2.02
CA VAL A 157 7.54 3.78 -1.88
C VAL A 157 8.89 4.12 -2.52
N MET A 158 8.89 4.71 -3.72
CA MET A 158 10.13 5.17 -4.38
C MET A 158 10.91 6.14 -3.48
N LYS A 159 10.21 7.10 -2.85
CA LYS A 159 10.82 8.01 -1.89
C LYS A 159 11.38 7.27 -0.66
N TYR A 160 10.63 6.34 -0.09
CA TYR A 160 11.05 5.53 1.06
C TYR A 160 12.36 4.81 0.77
N VAL A 161 12.40 4.12 -0.36
CA VAL A 161 13.54 3.33 -0.83
C VAL A 161 14.78 4.19 -1.02
N VAL A 162 14.61 5.38 -1.59
CA VAL A 162 15.72 6.32 -1.79
C VAL A 162 16.23 6.88 -0.46
N LEU A 163 15.31 7.19 0.47
CA LEU A 163 15.63 7.75 1.78
C LEU A 163 16.43 6.76 2.65
N TYR A 164 15.99 5.50 2.68
CA TYR A 164 16.58 4.46 3.54
C TYR A 164 17.64 3.60 2.87
N ARG A 165 17.99 3.87 1.60
CA ARG A 165 18.98 3.09 0.84
C ARG A 165 18.66 1.58 0.89
N CYS A 166 17.46 1.24 0.43
CA CYS A 166 16.95 -0.12 0.43
C CYS A 166 16.23 -0.44 -0.89
N ARG A 167 16.97 -0.33 -2.00
CA ARG A 167 16.44 -0.43 -3.36
C ARG A 167 15.93 -1.81 -3.72
N ASP A 168 16.51 -2.85 -3.16
CA ASP A 168 16.08 -4.22 -3.45
C ASP A 168 14.66 -4.53 -2.95
N PHE A 169 14.13 -3.75 -1.99
CA PHE A 169 12.74 -3.88 -1.55
C PHE A 169 11.73 -3.39 -2.58
N PHE A 170 12.18 -2.65 -3.60
CA PHE A 170 11.35 -2.27 -4.74
C PHE A 170 11.29 -3.44 -5.75
N ILE A 171 10.09 -3.95 -5.99
CA ILE A 171 9.81 -5.15 -6.79
C ILE A 171 9.00 -4.79 -8.05
N ASP A 172 8.60 -3.53 -8.24
CA ASP A 172 7.79 -3.11 -9.37
C ASP A 172 8.58 -3.09 -10.69
N ASN A 173 8.18 -3.95 -11.62
CA ASN A 173 8.84 -4.11 -12.93
C ASN A 173 8.44 -3.03 -13.94
N GLN A 174 7.37 -2.26 -13.70
CA GLN A 174 6.91 -1.26 -14.66
C GLN A 174 7.85 -0.04 -14.71
N LEU A 175 8.43 0.33 -13.57
CA LEU A 175 9.26 1.54 -13.43
C LEU A 175 10.77 1.22 -13.35
N THR A 176 11.12 -0.02 -13.00
CA THR A 176 12.52 -0.44 -12.87
C THR A 176 13.11 -0.71 -14.26
N PRO A 177 14.33 -0.24 -14.57
CA PRO A 177 14.98 -0.56 -15.83
C PRO A 177 15.27 -2.07 -15.96
N GLU A 178 15.03 -2.63 -17.15
CA GLU A 178 15.03 -4.09 -17.44
C GLU A 178 16.33 -4.82 -17.02
N ASN A 179 17.46 -4.12 -16.95
CA ASN A 179 18.76 -4.70 -16.60
C ASN A 179 19.13 -4.60 -15.11
N LYS A 180 18.26 -4.03 -14.24
CA LYS A 180 18.58 -3.75 -12.83
C LYS A 180 17.47 -4.20 -11.86
N HIS A 181 16.85 -5.36 -12.11
CA HIS A 181 15.85 -5.93 -11.21
C HIS A 181 16.44 -6.35 -9.86
N SER A 182 15.63 -6.27 -8.80
CA SER A 182 16.05 -6.64 -7.45
C SER A 182 16.22 -8.17 -7.33
N PRO A 183 17.27 -8.66 -6.63
CA PRO A 183 17.46 -10.09 -6.39
C PRO A 183 16.30 -10.74 -5.61
N LEU A 184 15.63 -9.96 -4.76
CA LEU A 184 14.49 -10.39 -3.96
C LEU A 184 13.27 -10.78 -4.80
N LEU A 185 13.16 -10.27 -6.03
CA LEU A 185 12.10 -10.66 -6.95
C LEU A 185 12.18 -12.16 -7.29
N ALA A 186 13.40 -12.68 -7.50
CA ALA A 186 13.61 -14.08 -7.83
C ALA A 186 13.28 -15.01 -6.65
N ILE A 187 13.53 -14.56 -5.42
CA ILE A 187 13.27 -15.35 -4.20
C ILE A 187 11.77 -15.44 -3.92
N ASN A 188 11.05 -14.34 -4.09
CA ASN A 188 9.62 -14.27 -3.78
C ASN A 188 8.73 -14.89 -4.87
N THR A 189 9.21 -14.95 -6.12
CA THR A 189 8.46 -15.49 -7.26
C THR A 189 8.68 -16.98 -7.47
N LYS A 190 9.76 -17.57 -6.91
CA LYS A 190 10.00 -19.01 -6.98
C LYS A 190 8.90 -19.76 -6.21
N PRO A 191 8.07 -20.57 -6.87
CA PRO A 191 7.24 -21.52 -6.15
C PRO A 191 8.16 -22.47 -5.39
N GLU A 192 7.85 -22.76 -4.13
CA GLU A 192 8.52 -23.83 -3.39
C GLU A 192 8.38 -25.11 -4.19
N GLU A 193 9.46 -25.60 -4.80
CA GLU A 193 9.48 -26.98 -5.25
C GLU A 193 9.39 -27.86 -3.99
N PRO A 194 8.42 -28.79 -3.91
CA PRO A 194 8.33 -29.68 -2.77
C PRO A 194 9.61 -30.52 -2.73
N SER A 195 10.46 -30.28 -1.74
CA SER A 195 11.63 -31.11 -1.47
C SER A 195 11.17 -32.53 -1.23
N ARG A 196 11.60 -33.43 -2.11
CA ARG A 196 11.27 -34.86 -2.14
C ARG A 196 12.05 -35.62 -1.07
N ASP A 197 11.93 -35.25 0.20
CA ASP A 197 12.53 -36.02 1.31
C ASP A 197 11.62 -35.96 2.55
N THR A 198 10.38 -36.42 2.40
CA THR A 198 9.58 -36.96 3.51
C THR A 198 8.97 -38.28 3.03
N PRO A 199 9.06 -39.38 3.81
CA PRO A 199 8.50 -40.66 3.40
C PRO A 199 7.00 -40.54 3.22
N ALA A 200 6.52 -41.01 2.07
CA ALA A 200 5.12 -41.04 1.70
C ALA A 200 4.30 -41.88 2.69
N GLU A 201 3.56 -41.23 3.59
CA GLU A 201 2.36 -41.83 4.16
C GLU A 201 1.22 -41.76 3.13
N LYS A 202 0.68 -42.94 2.81
CA LYS A 202 -0.38 -43.16 1.84
C LYS A 202 -1.64 -42.37 2.24
N PRO A 203 -2.39 -41.78 1.28
CA PRO A 203 -3.66 -41.12 1.56
C PRO A 203 -4.76 -42.18 1.76
N THR A 204 -5.09 -42.48 3.01
CA THR A 204 -6.33 -43.21 3.34
C THR A 204 -7.49 -42.23 3.47
N GLU A 205 -8.37 -42.30 2.48
CA GLU A 205 -9.83 -42.18 2.54
C GLU A 205 -10.50 -40.91 3.11
N LYS A 206 -11.03 -40.12 2.15
CA LYS A 206 -12.39 -39.52 2.16
C LYS A 206 -12.82 -38.84 3.46
N THR A 207 -12.39 -37.60 3.68
CA THR A 207 -13.19 -36.66 4.46
C THR A 207 -14.40 -36.22 3.63
N PRO A 208 -15.63 -36.30 4.17
CA PRO A 208 -16.83 -35.86 3.47
C PRO A 208 -16.73 -34.35 3.25
N ALA A 209 -17.07 -33.91 2.03
CA ALA A 209 -17.07 -32.53 1.63
C ALA A 209 -17.78 -31.65 2.69
N LEU A 210 -17.02 -30.77 3.34
CA LEU A 210 -17.53 -29.65 4.13
C LEU A 210 -18.29 -28.69 3.21
N LYS A 211 -19.50 -29.06 2.80
CA LYS A 211 -20.47 -28.21 2.09
C LYS A 211 -21.27 -27.31 3.06
N SER A 212 -20.97 -27.37 4.36
CA SER A 212 -21.64 -26.64 5.42
C SER A 212 -20.61 -26.10 6.44
N SER A 213 -19.62 -25.34 5.97
CA SER A 213 -18.90 -24.44 6.87
C SER A 213 -19.55 -23.06 6.79
N ALA A 214 -19.65 -22.36 7.91
CA ALA A 214 -20.16 -20.98 8.00
C ALA A 214 -19.26 -19.94 7.31
N PHE A 215 -18.31 -20.39 6.48
CA PHE A 215 -17.40 -19.54 5.72
C PHE A 215 -17.94 -19.39 4.30
N ALA A 216 -18.15 -18.14 3.90
CA ALA A 216 -18.54 -17.83 2.54
C ALA A 216 -17.44 -18.27 1.56
N LYS A 217 -17.81 -19.07 0.56
CA LYS A 217 -16.94 -19.36 -0.59
C LYS A 217 -16.84 -18.10 -1.43
N LEU A 218 -15.70 -17.42 -1.37
CA LEU A 218 -15.42 -16.24 -2.19
C LEU A 218 -15.45 -16.63 -3.68
N LYS A 219 -16.17 -15.85 -4.49
CA LYS A 219 -16.20 -16.03 -5.95
C LYS A 219 -14.85 -15.56 -6.52
N ASN A 220 -14.22 -16.39 -7.34
CA ASN A 220 -13.02 -16.02 -8.09
C ASN A 220 -13.42 -15.14 -9.28
N TYR A 221 -13.20 -13.83 -9.19
CA TYR A 221 -13.60 -12.87 -10.24
C TYR A 221 -12.58 -12.73 -11.39
N ASN A 222 -11.42 -13.38 -11.32
CA ASN A 222 -10.33 -13.19 -12.31
C ASN A 222 -10.16 -14.32 -13.35
N THR A 223 -11.23 -15.06 -13.66
CA THR A 223 -11.21 -16.08 -14.74
C THR A 223 -12.31 -15.88 -15.77
N ILE A 224 -12.74 -14.63 -16.00
CA ILE A 224 -13.72 -14.27 -17.03
C ILE A 224 -13.10 -13.25 -17.99
N SER A 225 -12.10 -13.69 -18.74
CA SER A 225 -11.92 -13.20 -20.11
C SER A 225 -13.04 -13.80 -20.96
N GLY A 226 -14.17 -13.09 -21.08
CA GLY A 226 -15.25 -13.49 -21.99
C GLY A 226 -16.64 -13.02 -21.59
N LYS A 227 -17.19 -12.11 -22.40
CA LYS A 227 -18.59 -11.67 -22.50
C LYS A 227 -19.08 -10.66 -21.46
N LEU A 228 -18.77 -9.38 -21.70
CA LEU A 228 -19.70 -8.31 -21.39
C LEU A 228 -20.70 -8.21 -22.56
N ASN A 229 -21.97 -8.57 -22.30
CA ASN A 229 -23.05 -8.35 -23.25
C ASN A 229 -23.51 -6.90 -23.15
N THR A 230 -23.21 -6.09 -24.15
CA THR A 230 -23.99 -4.89 -24.51
C THR A 230 -24.64 -5.15 -25.86
N PRO A 231 -25.98 -5.03 -25.99
CA PRO A 231 -26.64 -5.26 -27.27
C PRO A 231 -26.47 -4.01 -28.14
N ASN A 232 -25.79 -4.16 -29.28
CA ASN A 232 -26.21 -3.58 -30.56
C ASN A 232 -25.34 -4.14 -31.68
N LYS A 233 -25.98 -4.87 -32.59
CA LYS A 233 -25.45 -5.24 -33.90
C LYS A 233 -25.26 -3.96 -34.72
N ILE A 234 -24.13 -3.86 -35.42
CA ILE A 234 -24.04 -3.75 -36.88
C ILE A 234 -22.70 -4.38 -37.26
N ASP A 235 -22.78 -5.43 -38.07
CA ASP A 235 -21.66 -6.13 -38.68
C ASP A 235 -21.02 -5.28 -39.79
N GLN A 236 -19.69 -5.26 -39.86
CA GLN A 236 -18.95 -5.67 -41.06
C GLN A 236 -17.44 -5.80 -40.76
N SER A 237 -16.90 -6.92 -41.25
CA SER A 237 -15.51 -7.33 -41.50
C SER A 237 -14.44 -6.22 -41.50
N GLU A 238 -13.23 -6.43 -40.98
CA GLU A 238 -12.23 -7.29 -41.62
C GLU A 238 -11.21 -7.89 -40.63
N LYS A 239 -10.74 -9.08 -41.00
CA LYS A 239 -9.61 -9.80 -40.39
C LYS A 239 -8.35 -8.95 -40.51
N ASN A 240 -7.60 -8.82 -39.43
CA ASN A 240 -6.15 -8.70 -39.52
C ASN A 240 -5.51 -9.62 -38.48
N ASP A 241 -4.55 -10.38 -38.96
CA ASP A 241 -3.91 -11.50 -38.32
C ASP A 241 -3.01 -11.07 -37.17
N ASN A 242 -3.14 -11.80 -36.06
CA ASN A 242 -2.08 -12.26 -35.17
C ASN A 242 -0.86 -11.35 -34.96
N GLU A 243 -0.92 -10.56 -33.90
CA GLU A 243 0.21 -10.43 -32.98
C GLU A 243 -0.32 -10.70 -31.57
N LYS A 244 -0.21 -11.96 -31.11
CA LYS A 244 -0.29 -12.24 -29.67
C LYS A 244 0.98 -11.64 -29.06
N THR A 245 0.91 -10.37 -28.70
CA THR A 245 1.85 -9.79 -27.76
C THR A 245 1.63 -10.55 -26.45
N ASP A 246 2.59 -11.39 -26.07
CA ASP A 246 2.58 -12.04 -24.76
C ASP A 246 2.36 -10.95 -23.71
N GLU A 247 1.24 -10.99 -23.00
CA GLU A 247 0.90 -9.99 -21.99
C GLU A 247 2.03 -9.98 -20.94
N LYS A 248 2.90 -8.95 -20.98
CA LYS A 248 4.00 -8.80 -20.02
C LYS A 248 3.41 -8.86 -18.61
N LYS A 249 3.73 -9.91 -17.85
CA LYS A 249 3.28 -10.08 -16.48
C LYS A 249 3.95 -9.03 -15.58
N TYR A 250 3.25 -7.93 -15.31
CA TYR A 250 3.74 -6.91 -14.40
C TYR A 250 3.69 -7.40 -12.95
N ILE A 251 4.85 -7.38 -12.31
CA ILE A 251 4.99 -7.63 -10.87
C ILE A 251 4.95 -6.27 -10.19
N ARG A 252 4.13 -6.15 -9.14
CA ARG A 252 3.89 -4.91 -8.40
C ARG A 252 4.40 -5.05 -6.96
N ASN A 253 4.64 -3.91 -6.33
CA ASN A 253 5.01 -3.86 -4.92
C ASN A 253 3.88 -4.37 -4.02
N LYS A 254 4.26 -5.11 -2.97
CA LYS A 254 3.33 -5.52 -1.91
C LYS A 254 3.13 -4.34 -0.96
N ILE A 255 1.95 -3.73 -1.04
CA ILE A 255 1.59 -2.55 -0.24
C ILE A 255 0.35 -2.88 0.58
N ILE A 256 0.41 -2.63 1.89
CA ILE A 256 -0.60 -3.02 2.86
C ILE A 256 -1.13 -1.78 3.58
N TYR A 257 -2.43 -1.53 3.49
CA TYR A 257 -3.09 -0.49 4.26
C TYR A 257 -3.33 -0.98 5.70
N SER A 258 -2.82 -0.25 6.69
CA SER A 258 -2.95 -0.64 8.10
C SER A 258 -3.85 0.26 8.93
N GLY A 259 -4.39 1.33 8.35
CA GLY A 259 -5.41 2.17 8.98
C GLY A 259 -5.20 3.67 8.80
N LYS A 260 -5.98 4.44 9.56
CA LYS A 260 -5.89 5.92 9.64
C LYS A 260 -4.62 6.36 10.35
N ILE A 261 -4.17 7.58 10.09
CA ILE A 261 -2.95 8.12 10.70
C ILE A 261 -3.10 8.23 12.23
N SER A 262 -4.31 8.52 12.70
CA SER A 262 -4.63 8.54 14.14
C SER A 262 -4.33 7.23 14.87
N ASN A 263 -4.31 6.10 14.17
CA ASN A 263 -4.10 4.78 14.76
C ASN A 263 -2.61 4.40 14.83
N PHE A 264 -1.73 5.22 14.26
CA PHE A 264 -0.31 4.95 14.22
C PHE A 264 0.37 5.31 15.55
N SER A 265 1.01 4.32 16.19
CA SER A 265 1.76 4.55 17.43
C SER A 265 3.18 5.02 17.12
N LEU A 266 3.38 6.34 17.16
CA LEU A 266 4.68 6.97 16.87
C LEU A 266 5.76 6.60 17.89
N LEU A 267 5.37 6.42 19.16
CA LEU A 267 6.29 6.13 20.27
C LEU A 267 6.79 4.68 20.30
N GLN A 268 6.20 3.78 19.49
CA GLN A 268 6.58 2.36 19.39
C GLN A 268 6.87 1.69 20.73
N THR A 269 6.06 2.00 21.74
CA THR A 269 6.26 1.48 23.09
C THR A 269 6.31 -0.05 23.06
N PRO A 270 7.28 -0.68 23.74
CA PRO A 270 7.36 -2.13 23.78
C PRO A 270 6.02 -2.69 24.25
N LYS A 271 5.50 -3.69 23.54
CA LYS A 271 4.29 -4.37 23.97
C LYS A 271 4.60 -5.03 25.30
N VAL A 272 4.02 -4.50 26.38
CA VAL A 272 4.06 -5.18 27.67
C VAL A 272 3.33 -6.50 27.47
N VAL A 273 4.09 -7.59 27.40
CA VAL A 273 3.53 -8.94 27.41
C VAL A 273 2.90 -9.10 28.78
N LYS A 274 1.60 -8.81 28.87
CA LYS A 274 0.83 -9.18 30.05
C LYS A 274 0.81 -10.69 30.05
N HIS A 275 1.62 -11.31 30.88
CA HIS A 275 1.43 -12.72 31.20
C HIS A 275 0.00 -12.84 31.73
N VAL A 276 -0.88 -13.44 30.94
CA VAL A 276 -2.21 -13.86 31.39
C VAL A 276 -2.02 -15.13 32.24
N ALA A 277 -1.14 -15.06 33.23
CA ALA A 277 -1.05 -16.04 34.28
C ALA A 277 -1.99 -15.55 35.37
N PHE A 278 -3.06 -16.29 35.62
CA PHE A 278 -3.89 -16.11 36.81
C PHE A 278 -2.98 -16.32 38.02
N SER A 279 -2.48 -15.22 38.58
CA SER A 279 -1.72 -15.17 39.81
C SER A 279 -2.66 -14.62 40.87
N SER A 280 -2.81 -15.36 41.95
CA SER A 280 -3.52 -14.94 43.15
C SER A 280 -2.67 -15.34 44.34
N ASP A 281 -2.72 -14.55 45.40
CA ASP A 281 -2.00 -14.86 46.66
C ASP A 281 -2.36 -16.27 47.18
N LEU A 282 -3.56 -16.75 46.84
CA LEU A 282 -4.06 -18.08 47.17
C LEU A 282 -3.32 -19.19 46.42
N LEU A 283 -2.96 -18.97 45.15
CA LEU A 283 -2.16 -19.92 44.37
C LEU A 283 -0.69 -19.94 44.78
N ASP A 284 -0.12 -18.80 45.18
CA ASP A 284 1.22 -18.75 45.74
C ASP A 284 1.29 -19.46 47.09
N GLY A 285 0.27 -19.29 47.93
CA GLY A 285 0.10 -20.09 49.15
C GLY A 285 -0.02 -21.59 48.87
N LEU A 286 -0.76 -21.99 47.82
CA LEU A 286 -0.88 -23.40 47.42
C LEU A 286 0.45 -23.99 46.94
N LYS A 287 1.21 -23.24 46.13
CA LYS A 287 2.54 -23.67 45.64
C LYS A 287 3.53 -23.78 46.78
N ALA A 288 3.59 -22.79 47.66
CA ALA A 288 4.47 -22.82 48.84
C ALA A 288 4.16 -24.02 49.74
N ASN A 289 2.88 -24.29 50.00
CA ASN A 289 2.47 -25.46 50.78
C ASN A 289 2.81 -26.78 50.07
N SER A 290 2.64 -26.87 48.76
CA SER A 290 3.02 -28.06 47.98
C SER A 290 4.53 -28.31 48.01
N GLU A 291 5.35 -27.26 47.91
CA GLU A 291 6.80 -27.38 48.05
C GLU A 291 7.23 -27.83 49.44
N VAL A 292 6.62 -27.27 50.49
CA VAL A 292 6.89 -27.70 51.88
C VAL A 292 6.49 -29.15 52.08
N GLN A 293 5.32 -29.57 51.59
CA GLN A 293 4.88 -30.97 51.66
C GLN A 293 5.84 -31.90 50.93
N ASN A 294 6.31 -31.54 49.74
CA ASN A 294 7.26 -32.33 48.97
C ASN A 294 8.64 -32.42 49.66
N ARG A 295 9.06 -31.39 50.40
CA ARG A 295 10.31 -31.39 51.18
C ARG A 295 10.18 -32.20 52.48
N VAL A 296 9.08 -32.05 53.21
CA VAL A 296 8.90 -32.65 54.54
C VAL A 296 8.45 -34.12 54.47
N PHE A 297 7.66 -34.49 53.46
CA PHE A 297 7.09 -35.84 53.31
C PHE A 297 7.65 -36.60 52.11
N SER A 298 8.97 -36.57 51.94
CA SER A 298 9.64 -37.45 50.99
C SER A 298 9.52 -38.91 51.43
N TYR A 299 8.70 -39.70 50.72
CA TYR A 299 8.54 -41.14 50.96
C TYR A 299 9.88 -41.90 50.91
N LYS A 300 10.84 -41.41 50.12
CA LYS A 300 12.20 -41.96 50.05
C LYS A 300 12.95 -41.80 51.38
N ASP A 301 12.78 -40.67 52.05
CA ASP A 301 13.47 -40.40 53.31
C ASP A 301 12.79 -41.12 54.49
N PHE A 302 11.46 -41.25 54.45
CA PHE A 302 10.73 -42.14 55.36
C PHE A 302 11.19 -43.60 55.26
N LYS A 303 11.34 -44.11 54.04
CA LYS A 303 11.77 -45.50 53.81
C LYS A 303 13.19 -45.75 54.34
N LYS A 304 14.13 -44.83 54.06
CA LYS A 304 15.49 -44.88 54.62
C LYS A 304 15.50 -44.88 56.14
N LEU A 305 14.60 -44.12 56.79
CA LEU A 305 14.49 -44.07 58.24
C LEU A 305 14.02 -45.42 58.82
N LYS A 306 13.05 -46.05 58.14
CA LYS A 306 12.52 -47.37 58.51
C LYS A 306 13.59 -48.46 58.35
N ASP A 307 14.34 -48.42 57.25
CA ASP A 307 15.42 -49.37 56.99
C ASP A 307 16.51 -49.23 58.09
N LYS A 308 16.88 -48.01 58.46
CA LYS A 308 17.84 -47.72 59.56
C LYS A 308 17.37 -48.20 60.94
N GLN A 309 16.08 -48.09 61.24
CA GLN A 309 15.51 -48.58 62.50
C GLN A 309 15.47 -50.12 62.55
N THR A 310 15.31 -50.76 61.39
CA THR A 310 15.32 -52.22 61.27
C THR A 310 16.74 -52.77 61.46
N GLU A 311 17.75 -52.06 60.94
CA GLU A 311 19.18 -52.39 61.14
C GLU A 311 19.62 -52.18 62.59
N ALA A 312 19.23 -51.08 63.24
CA ALA A 312 19.59 -50.79 64.63
C ALA A 312 18.93 -51.74 65.65
N GLY A 313 17.73 -52.24 65.37
CA GLY A 313 17.06 -53.26 66.20
C GLY A 313 17.77 -54.62 66.14
N ALA A 314 18.23 -55.02 64.95
CA ALA A 314 18.94 -56.28 64.73
C ALA A 314 20.33 -56.31 65.40
N GLU A 315 21.01 -55.16 65.52
CA GLU A 315 22.29 -55.06 66.24
C GLU A 315 22.14 -55.10 67.77
N SER A 316 20.98 -54.70 68.31
CA SER A 316 20.71 -54.72 69.77
C SER A 316 20.27 -56.07 70.32
N GLU A 317 19.82 -57.00 69.46
CA GLU A 317 19.47 -58.38 69.84
C GLU A 317 20.65 -59.35 69.68
N ALA A 318 21.80 -58.88 69.18
CA ALA A 318 23.01 -59.67 68.93
C ALA A 318 24.15 -59.44 69.96
N GLN A 319 23.90 -58.68 71.05
CA GLN A 319 24.80 -58.48 72.19
C GLN A 319 24.22 -59.09 73.47
#